data_AF-A0A933C464-F1
#
_entry.id   AF-A0A933C464-F1
#
_cell.length_a   1.000
_cell.length_b   1.000
_cell.length_c   1.000
_cell.angle_alpha   90.00
_cell.angle_beta   90.00
_cell.angle_gamma   90.00
#
_symmetry.space_group_name_H-M   'P 1'
#
loop_
_entity.id
_entity.type
_entity.pdbx_description
1 polymer ?
#
loop_
_entity_poly.entity_id
_entity_poly.type
_entity_poly.pdbx_seq_one_letter_code
_entity_poly.pdbx_strand_id
1 'polypeptide(L)'
;MPSDDRLEAARHALELPAQAFRAALAATLEQVTAELAAHGSASDGRSRRLRAELGPFGAARIDADRLAAVLPGCEPTDPAISGVLSRARDALAELARRGDDLFHLRLEDGGSLRDAVAAALAEAGRAFGAARAVRLARTGRFVPDQHAWLFGSLEFRNWTAAERKIAPPLIVDVDGRELQAAGLAEFLDGCQKIVLLVRGDAAPAPLLRLITPGVLVLQSADASTLQRLGKFQGPAIGALVPETAAQFLHDPVSGAELWQRLRLLQPIPAAPPRAIGGVSAAQQAEELRQLEALARTPAEATGPPAPGAAADGVAAAAADPAGKLAAWLLAEADLTGVGE
;
A
#
# COMPACT_ATOMS: atom_id res chain seq x y z
N MET A 1 -23.53 -17.62 -2.56
CA MET A 1 -22.26 -18.29 -2.91
C MET A 1 -21.37 -17.57 -3.93
N PRO A 2 -21.79 -16.58 -4.75
CA PRO A 2 -20.85 -15.92 -5.68
C PRO A 2 -19.84 -14.94 -5.01
N SER A 3 -20.05 -14.59 -3.74
CA SER A 3 -19.12 -13.73 -2.99
C SER A 3 -17.84 -14.45 -2.58
N ASP A 4 -17.92 -15.75 -2.26
CA ASP A 4 -16.77 -16.54 -1.83
C ASP A 4 -15.82 -16.80 -3.01
N ASP A 5 -16.37 -17.10 -4.20
CA ASP A 5 -15.55 -17.31 -5.41
C ASP A 5 -14.75 -16.05 -5.82
N ARG A 6 -15.35 -14.87 -5.65
CA ARG A 6 -14.68 -13.58 -5.93
C ARG A 6 -13.57 -13.31 -4.93
N LEU A 7 -13.79 -13.63 -3.65
CA LEU A 7 -12.78 -13.49 -2.60
C LEU A 7 -11.60 -14.43 -2.85
N GLU A 8 -11.86 -15.70 -3.16
CA GLU A 8 -10.80 -16.67 -3.47
C GLU A 8 -9.99 -16.27 -4.69
N ALA A 9 -10.65 -15.78 -5.76
CA ALA A 9 -9.94 -15.28 -6.94
C ALA A 9 -9.06 -14.06 -6.62
N ALA A 10 -9.52 -13.15 -5.75
CA ALA A 10 -8.73 -12.02 -5.30
C ALA A 10 -7.55 -12.44 -4.42
N ARG A 11 -7.74 -13.40 -3.50
CA ARG A 11 -6.68 -13.99 -2.68
C ARG A 11 -5.61 -14.64 -3.55
N HIS A 12 -6.03 -15.44 -4.52
CA HIS A 12 -5.11 -16.08 -5.45
C HIS A 12 -4.33 -15.06 -6.29
N ALA A 13 -4.98 -14.02 -6.79
CA ALA A 13 -4.33 -12.95 -7.56
C ALA A 13 -3.29 -12.17 -6.73
N LEU A 14 -3.47 -12.07 -5.42
CA LEU A 14 -2.61 -11.32 -4.49
C LEU A 14 -1.73 -12.22 -3.61
N GLU A 15 -1.64 -13.51 -3.93
CA GLU A 15 -0.92 -14.49 -3.13
C GLU A 15 0.57 -14.13 -3.02
N LEU A 16 1.23 -13.82 -4.15
CA LEU A 16 2.65 -13.45 -4.18
C LEU A 16 2.97 -12.22 -3.30
N PRO A 17 2.31 -11.05 -3.43
CA PRO A 17 2.58 -9.92 -2.55
C PRO A 17 2.23 -10.20 -1.08
N ALA A 18 1.18 -10.99 -0.80
CA ALA A 18 0.84 -11.37 0.58
C ALA A 18 1.94 -12.27 1.19
N GLN A 19 2.46 -13.24 0.43
CA GLN A 19 3.56 -14.11 0.84
C GLN A 19 4.84 -13.30 1.10
N ALA A 20 5.15 -12.29 0.27
CA ALA A 20 6.32 -11.44 0.47
C ALA A 20 6.26 -10.68 1.80
N PHE A 21 5.11 -10.09 2.14
CA PHE A 21 4.93 -9.42 3.43
C PHE A 21 4.99 -10.42 4.60
N ARG A 22 4.33 -11.58 4.49
CA ARG A 22 4.37 -12.65 5.51
C ARG A 22 5.80 -13.14 5.77
N ALA A 23 6.57 -13.37 4.71
CA ALA A 23 7.96 -13.81 4.82
C ALA A 23 8.82 -12.75 5.54
N ALA A 24 8.64 -11.47 5.21
CA ALA A 24 9.33 -10.38 5.90
C ALA A 24 8.94 -10.30 7.39
N LEU A 25 7.64 -10.46 7.70
CA LEU A 25 7.12 -10.48 9.06
C LEU A 25 7.70 -11.66 9.87
N ALA A 26 7.65 -12.87 9.32
CA ALA A 26 8.16 -14.09 9.94
C ALA A 26 9.67 -14.01 10.18
N ALA A 27 10.45 -13.61 9.18
CA ALA A 27 11.89 -13.45 9.31
C ALA A 27 12.27 -12.42 10.40
N THR A 28 11.52 -11.31 10.48
CA THR A 28 11.73 -10.30 11.52
C THR A 28 11.38 -10.85 12.90
N LEU A 29 10.26 -11.57 13.03
CA LEU A 29 9.83 -12.19 14.29
C LEU A 29 10.84 -13.24 14.78
N GLU A 30 11.34 -14.10 13.89
CA GLU A 30 12.38 -15.09 14.20
C GLU A 30 13.66 -14.40 14.67
N GLN A 31 14.10 -13.36 13.96
CA GLN A 31 15.29 -12.60 14.32
C GLN A 31 15.16 -11.96 15.72
N VAL A 32 14.04 -11.30 16.01
CA VAL A 32 13.78 -10.67 17.31
C VAL A 32 13.69 -11.72 18.42
N THR A 33 13.08 -12.87 18.13
CA THR A 33 12.96 -13.98 19.10
C THR A 33 14.33 -14.58 19.43
N ALA A 34 15.16 -14.82 18.41
CA ALA A 34 16.52 -15.33 18.58
C ALA A 34 17.39 -14.34 19.37
N GLU A 35 17.27 -13.05 19.07
CA GLU A 35 17.98 -12.00 19.79
C GLU A 35 17.55 -11.94 21.26
N LEU A 36 16.25 -11.97 21.55
CA LEU A 36 15.74 -11.99 22.92
C LEU A 36 16.20 -13.25 23.69
N ALA A 37 16.23 -14.41 23.05
CA ALA A 37 16.75 -15.65 23.63
C ALA A 37 18.26 -15.58 23.93
N ALA A 38 19.04 -14.95 23.05
CA ALA A 38 20.48 -14.73 23.28
C ALA A 38 20.72 -13.82 24.49
N HIS A 39 19.94 -12.74 24.62
CA HIS A 39 19.99 -11.82 25.76
C HIS A 39 19.61 -12.50 27.09
N GLY A 40 18.65 -13.43 27.07
CA GLY A 40 18.28 -14.24 28.25
C GLY A 40 19.34 -15.28 28.62
N SER A 41 19.84 -16.02 27.63
CA SER A 41 20.81 -17.11 27.83
C SER A 41 22.15 -16.63 28.38
N ALA A 42 22.60 -15.43 27.99
CA ALA A 42 23.82 -14.83 28.52
C ALA A 42 23.72 -14.53 30.03
N SER A 43 22.54 -14.07 30.47
CA SER A 43 22.24 -13.83 31.88
C SER A 43 22.16 -15.15 32.67
N ASP A 44 21.40 -16.11 32.15
CA ASP A 44 21.20 -17.43 32.78
C ASP A 44 22.51 -18.24 32.90
N GLY A 45 23.35 -18.19 31.87
CA GLY A 45 24.65 -18.87 31.84
C GLY A 45 25.60 -18.36 32.92
N ARG A 46 25.61 -17.06 33.18
CA ARG A 46 26.40 -16.46 34.26
C ARG A 46 25.86 -16.83 35.63
N SER A 47 24.55 -16.70 35.85
CA SER A 47 23.93 -17.11 37.12
C SER A 47 24.20 -18.59 37.40
N ARG A 48 24.15 -19.45 36.38
CA ARG A 48 24.49 -20.88 36.52
C ARG A 48 25.96 -21.10 36.90
N ARG A 49 26.88 -20.36 36.27
CA ARG A 49 28.32 -20.41 36.60
C ARG A 49 28.58 -19.93 38.03
N LEU A 50 27.96 -18.82 38.46
CA LEU A 50 28.06 -18.31 39.82
C LEU A 50 27.49 -19.28 40.85
N ARG A 51 26.34 -19.92 40.58
CA ARG A 51 25.82 -20.97 41.46
C ARG A 51 26.80 -22.14 41.59
N ALA A 52 27.48 -22.52 40.51
CA ALA A 52 28.48 -23.58 40.53
C ALA A 52 29.74 -23.16 41.32
N GLU A 53 30.21 -21.92 41.15
CA GLU A 53 31.39 -21.37 41.83
C GLU A 53 31.15 -21.08 43.33
N LEU A 54 29.91 -20.69 43.71
CA LEU A 54 29.50 -20.47 45.10
C LEU A 54 29.34 -21.79 45.89
N GLY A 55 29.10 -22.91 45.19
CA GLY A 55 28.87 -24.21 45.78
C GLY A 55 27.64 -24.27 46.72
N PRO A 56 27.41 -25.39 47.42
CA PRO A 56 26.23 -25.59 48.27
C PRO A 56 26.14 -24.60 49.44
N PHE A 57 27.30 -24.17 49.96
CA PHE A 57 27.39 -23.29 51.12
C PHE A 57 27.12 -21.82 50.75
N GLY A 58 27.65 -21.35 49.61
CA GLY A 58 27.41 -20.00 49.11
C GLY A 58 25.99 -19.82 48.56
N ALA A 59 25.43 -20.85 47.92
CA ALA A 59 24.09 -20.78 47.31
C ALA A 59 22.95 -20.52 48.33
N ALA A 60 23.12 -20.89 49.60
CA ALA A 60 22.13 -20.63 50.65
C ALA A 60 22.18 -19.20 51.22
N ARG A 61 23.27 -18.45 50.97
CA ARG A 61 23.50 -17.12 51.56
C ARG A 61 23.67 -16.00 50.54
N ILE A 62 23.98 -16.35 49.30
CA ILE A 62 24.23 -15.42 48.22
C ILE A 62 23.28 -15.75 47.07
N ASP A 63 22.43 -14.79 46.75
CA ASP A 63 21.60 -14.83 45.56
C ASP A 63 22.51 -14.65 44.34
N ALA A 64 22.72 -15.75 43.61
CA ALA A 64 23.60 -15.80 42.45
C ALA A 64 23.10 -14.91 41.31
N ASP A 65 21.79 -14.69 41.19
CA ASP A 65 21.22 -13.81 40.16
C ASP A 65 21.49 -12.35 40.50
N ARG A 66 21.34 -11.96 41.78
CA ARG A 66 21.74 -10.63 42.25
C ARG A 66 23.25 -10.40 42.14
N LEU A 67 24.07 -11.40 42.45
CA LEU A 67 25.52 -11.29 42.35
C LEU A 67 25.99 -11.19 40.89
N ALA A 68 25.36 -11.93 39.97
CA ALA A 68 25.64 -11.89 38.53
C ALA A 68 25.47 -10.49 37.92
N ALA A 69 24.51 -9.72 38.45
CA ALA A 69 24.18 -8.37 37.99
C ALA A 69 25.22 -7.30 38.39
N VAL A 70 26.06 -7.56 39.39
CA VAL A 70 27.02 -6.57 39.95
C VAL A 70 28.45 -6.82 39.46
N LEU A 71 28.75 -8.00 38.92
CA LEU A 71 30.10 -8.38 38.49
C LEU A 71 30.46 -7.82 37.10
N PRO A 72 31.61 -7.13 36.95
CA PRO A 72 32.07 -6.60 35.66
C PRO A 72 32.54 -7.73 34.71
N GLY A 73 32.26 -7.60 33.40
CA GLY A 73 32.78 -8.52 32.37
C GLY A 73 31.79 -9.03 31.31
N CYS A 74 30.51 -8.67 31.41
CA CYS A 74 29.59 -8.58 30.26
C CYS A 74 28.80 -7.31 30.49
N GLU A 75 28.50 -6.57 29.42
CA GLU A 75 27.49 -5.54 29.50
C GLU A 75 26.20 -6.19 30.06
N PRO A 76 25.61 -5.66 31.14
CA PRO A 76 24.33 -6.15 31.60
C PRO A 76 23.36 -6.11 30.42
N THR A 77 22.58 -7.18 30.23
CA THR A 77 21.45 -7.18 29.31
C THR A 77 20.63 -5.95 29.64
N ASP A 78 20.70 -4.91 28.79
CA ASP A 78 20.03 -3.65 29.09
C ASP A 78 18.53 -3.95 29.20
N PRO A 79 17.93 -3.83 30.39
CA PRO A 79 16.53 -4.17 30.60
C PRO A 79 15.62 -3.33 29.69
N ALA A 80 16.07 -2.15 29.25
CA ALA A 80 15.36 -1.35 28.26
C ALA A 80 15.36 -2.02 26.88
N ILE A 81 16.50 -2.56 26.43
CA ILE A 81 16.62 -3.29 25.16
C ILE A 81 15.78 -4.57 25.18
N SER A 82 15.88 -5.38 26.24
CA SER A 82 15.05 -6.58 26.36
C SER A 82 13.56 -6.27 26.42
N GLY A 83 13.17 -5.17 27.10
CA GLY A 83 11.79 -4.70 27.12
C GLY A 83 11.28 -4.30 25.73
N VAL A 84 12.10 -3.60 24.93
CA VAL A 84 11.78 -3.24 23.54
C VAL A 84 11.67 -4.48 22.65
N LEU A 85 12.61 -5.41 22.75
CA LEU A 85 12.60 -6.67 21.99
C LEU A 85 11.34 -7.50 22.32
N SER A 86 10.95 -7.58 23.60
CA SER A 86 9.73 -8.30 24.00
C SER A 86 8.48 -7.67 23.38
N ARG A 87 8.33 -6.34 23.51
CA ARG A 87 7.17 -5.63 22.92
C ARG A 87 7.12 -5.75 21.41
N ALA A 88 8.28 -5.66 20.75
CA ALA A 88 8.38 -5.85 19.31
C ALA A 88 7.98 -7.27 18.90
N ARG A 89 8.49 -8.30 19.59
CA ARG A 89 8.10 -9.70 19.38
C ARG A 89 6.59 -9.88 19.53
N ASP A 90 6.01 -9.35 20.59
CA ASP A 90 4.57 -9.51 20.87
C ASP A 90 3.72 -8.82 19.80
N ALA A 91 4.12 -7.64 19.34
CA ALA A 91 3.45 -6.94 18.23
C ALA A 91 3.57 -7.69 16.90
N LEU A 92 4.75 -8.22 16.56
CA LEU A 92 4.97 -8.99 15.34
C LEU A 92 4.24 -10.34 15.37
N ALA A 93 4.24 -11.03 16.52
CA ALA A 93 3.52 -12.28 16.72
C ALA A 93 2.00 -12.07 16.63
N GLU A 94 1.48 -10.98 17.18
CA GLU A 94 0.07 -10.60 17.02
C GLU A 94 -0.33 -10.50 15.55
N LEU A 95 0.44 -9.77 14.75
CA LEU A 95 0.17 -9.61 13.32
C LEU A 95 0.30 -10.93 12.57
N ALA A 96 1.30 -11.75 12.91
CA ALA A 96 1.51 -13.05 12.27
C ALA A 96 0.34 -14.01 12.53
N ARG A 97 -0.24 -13.99 13.73
CA ARG A 97 -1.41 -14.82 14.08
C ARG A 97 -2.68 -14.46 13.30
N ARG A 98 -2.83 -13.20 12.85
CA ARG A 98 -4.00 -12.79 12.04
C ARG A 98 -4.00 -13.40 10.63
N GLY A 99 -2.83 -13.80 10.11
CA GLY A 99 -2.74 -14.58 8.88
C GLY A 99 -3.39 -13.92 7.67
N ASP A 100 -4.54 -14.46 7.25
CA ASP A 100 -5.33 -14.00 6.09
C ASP A 100 -6.23 -12.80 6.38
N ASP A 101 -6.62 -12.60 7.65
CA ASP A 101 -7.49 -11.50 8.07
C ASP A 101 -6.75 -10.16 8.04
N LEU A 102 -5.41 -10.18 8.04
CA LEU A 102 -4.60 -8.97 7.90
C LEU A 102 -4.77 -8.30 6.53
N PHE A 103 -5.14 -9.06 5.51
CA PHE A 103 -5.24 -8.59 4.13
C PHE A 103 -6.69 -8.42 3.66
N HIS A 104 -7.67 -8.78 4.49
CA HIS A 104 -9.08 -8.74 4.12
C HIS A 104 -9.85 -7.82 5.06
N LEU A 105 -10.44 -6.79 4.47
CA LEU A 105 -11.30 -5.82 5.14
C LEU A 105 -12.73 -6.01 4.64
N ARG A 106 -13.71 -5.91 5.54
CA ARG A 106 -15.10 -5.69 5.18
C ARG A 106 -15.52 -4.31 5.66
N LEU A 107 -15.97 -3.48 4.72
CA LEU A 107 -16.49 -2.17 5.06
C LEU A 107 -17.84 -2.32 5.76
N GLU A 108 -17.98 -1.65 6.90
CA GLU A 108 -19.23 -1.52 7.64
C GLU A 108 -20.14 -0.50 6.96
N ASP A 109 -21.46 -0.73 7.05
CA ASP A 109 -22.46 0.14 6.45
C ASP A 109 -22.34 1.59 6.96
N GLY A 110 -22.30 2.55 6.03
CA GLY A 110 -22.09 3.97 6.30
C GLY A 110 -20.63 4.36 6.62
N GLY A 111 -19.70 3.40 6.54
CA GLY A 111 -18.28 3.62 6.77
C GLY A 111 -17.56 4.37 5.65
N SER A 112 -16.47 5.04 5.99
CA SER A 112 -15.56 5.66 5.02
C SER A 112 -14.57 4.63 4.50
N LEU A 113 -14.64 4.30 3.20
CA LEU A 113 -13.70 3.38 2.54
C LEU A 113 -12.25 3.83 2.72
N ARG A 114 -11.99 5.14 2.63
CA ARG A 114 -10.66 5.73 2.81
C ARG A 114 -10.13 5.48 4.22
N ASP A 115 -10.95 5.72 5.23
CA ASP A 115 -10.50 5.60 6.63
C ASP A 115 -10.34 4.13 7.05
N ALA A 116 -11.19 3.25 6.53
CA ALA A 116 -11.07 1.81 6.75
C ALA A 116 -9.77 1.25 6.14
N VAL A 117 -9.42 1.66 4.91
CA VAL A 117 -8.14 1.31 4.28
C VAL A 117 -6.96 1.93 5.04
N ALA A 118 -7.07 3.20 5.46
CA ALA A 118 -6.04 3.86 6.25
C ALA A 118 -5.76 3.10 7.56
N ALA A 119 -6.81 2.69 8.26
CA ALA A 119 -6.71 1.94 9.52
C ALA A 119 -6.10 0.55 9.30
N ALA A 120 -6.53 -0.17 8.26
CA ALA A 120 -5.97 -1.48 7.91
C ALA A 120 -4.47 -1.40 7.59
N LEU A 121 -4.06 -0.42 6.78
CA LEU A 121 -2.64 -0.16 6.51
C LEU A 121 -1.91 0.26 7.78
N ALA A 122 -2.47 1.17 8.59
CA ALA A 122 -1.81 1.60 9.82
C ALA A 122 -1.57 0.44 10.81
N GLU A 123 -2.52 -0.48 10.89
CA GLU A 123 -2.40 -1.69 11.70
C GLU A 123 -1.32 -2.62 11.19
N ALA A 124 -1.26 -2.90 9.87
CA ALA A 124 -0.17 -3.68 9.30
C ALA A 124 1.20 -2.97 9.45
N GLY A 125 1.20 -1.63 9.41
CA GLY A 125 2.36 -0.77 9.61
C GLY A 125 3.00 -0.90 11.00
N ARG A 126 2.28 -1.46 11.99
CA ARG A 126 2.85 -1.80 13.30
C ARG A 126 4.07 -2.71 13.18
N ALA A 127 4.14 -3.57 12.15
CA ALA A 127 5.31 -4.39 11.89
C ALA A 127 6.56 -3.53 11.62
N PHE A 128 6.42 -2.48 10.82
CA PHE A 128 7.51 -1.54 10.52
C PHE A 128 7.88 -0.72 11.74
N GLY A 129 6.90 -0.26 12.51
CA GLY A 129 7.12 0.41 13.79
C GLY A 129 7.94 -0.45 14.76
N ALA A 130 7.54 -1.71 14.95
CA ALA A 130 8.26 -2.67 15.79
C ALA A 130 9.70 -2.90 15.29
N ALA A 131 9.90 -3.09 13.98
CA ALA A 131 11.24 -3.26 13.39
C ALA A 131 12.13 -2.02 13.61
N ARG A 132 11.56 -0.82 13.47
CA ARG A 132 12.27 0.45 13.74
C ARG A 132 12.66 0.57 15.22
N ALA A 133 11.76 0.19 16.14
CA ALA A 133 12.03 0.21 17.57
C ALA A 133 13.21 -0.72 17.94
N VAL A 134 13.23 -1.93 17.38
CA VAL A 134 14.36 -2.87 17.53
C VAL A 134 15.66 -2.26 17.00
N ARG A 135 15.64 -1.66 15.81
CA ARG A 135 16.82 -0.99 15.23
C ARG A 135 17.31 0.16 16.10
N LEU A 136 16.41 0.95 16.69
CA LEU A 136 16.78 2.03 17.61
C LEU A 136 17.40 1.48 18.89
N ALA A 137 16.82 0.41 19.47
CA ALA A 137 17.34 -0.25 20.66
C ALA A 137 18.76 -0.81 20.43
N ARG A 138 18.98 -1.49 19.30
CA ARG A 138 20.31 -2.00 18.91
C ARG A 138 21.38 -0.92 18.79
N THR A 139 20.98 0.31 18.49
CA THR A 139 21.91 1.45 18.35
C THR A 139 21.97 2.33 19.60
N GLY A 140 21.35 1.92 20.71
CA GLY A 140 21.31 2.70 21.95
C GLY A 140 20.54 4.01 21.85
N ARG A 141 19.72 4.19 20.81
CA ARG A 141 18.98 5.43 20.52
C ARG A 141 17.49 5.38 20.88
N PHE A 142 17.05 4.27 21.47
CA PHE A 142 15.65 4.13 21.86
C PHE A 142 15.38 4.90 23.16
N VAL A 143 14.65 6.01 23.03
CA VAL A 143 14.05 6.76 24.15
C VAL A 143 12.58 6.37 24.33
N PRO A 144 12.15 5.80 25.48
CA PRO A 144 10.77 5.34 25.68
C PRO A 144 9.70 6.40 25.43
N ASP A 145 9.84 7.59 26.01
CA ASP A 145 8.82 8.65 25.91
C ASP A 145 8.65 9.17 24.47
N GLN A 146 9.71 9.14 23.67
CA GLN A 146 9.69 9.61 22.28
C GLN A 146 9.31 8.53 21.28
N HIS A 147 9.49 7.25 21.62
CA HIS A 147 9.36 6.14 20.66
C HIS A 147 8.29 5.11 21.04
N ALA A 148 7.58 5.29 22.16
CA ALA A 148 6.49 4.39 22.56
C ALA A 148 5.42 4.22 21.46
N TRP A 149 5.18 5.26 20.67
CA TRP A 149 4.23 5.24 19.55
C TRP A 149 4.58 4.23 18.44
N LEU A 150 5.85 3.80 18.32
CA LEU A 150 6.28 2.82 17.31
C LEU A 150 5.64 1.44 17.48
N PHE A 151 5.09 1.13 18.66
CA PHE A 151 4.36 -0.13 18.88
C PHE A 151 2.86 -0.02 18.55
N GLY A 152 2.37 1.21 18.37
CA GLY A 152 1.01 1.52 17.92
C GLY A 152 0.91 1.59 16.40
N SER A 153 -0.29 1.87 15.90
CA SER A 153 -0.58 1.94 14.46
C SER A 153 0.30 2.99 13.76
N LEU A 154 0.93 2.58 12.65
CA LEU A 154 1.83 3.42 11.87
C LEU A 154 1.19 3.77 10.54
N GLU A 155 0.66 4.99 10.43
CA GLU A 155 -0.01 5.47 9.22
C GLU A 155 0.85 5.34 7.96
N PHE A 156 0.22 5.04 6.82
CA PHE A 156 0.89 4.82 5.53
C PHE A 156 1.77 6.00 5.08
N ARG A 157 1.37 7.23 5.39
CA ARG A 157 2.18 8.43 5.10
C ARG A 157 3.54 8.44 5.81
N ASN A 158 3.66 7.73 6.94
CA ASN A 158 4.89 7.63 7.73
C ASN A 158 5.76 6.43 7.32
N TRP A 159 5.34 5.67 6.32
CA TRP A 159 6.13 4.59 5.74
C TRP A 159 7.21 5.16 4.83
N THR A 160 8.38 4.54 4.88
CA THR A 160 9.49 4.81 3.96
C THR A 160 9.24 4.16 2.61
N ALA A 161 9.96 4.61 1.58
CA ALA A 161 9.95 3.97 0.26
C ALA A 161 10.30 2.48 0.30
N ALA A 162 11.18 2.05 1.21
CA ALA A 162 11.55 0.64 1.37
C ALA A 162 10.39 -0.20 1.96
N GLU A 163 9.66 0.33 2.93
CA GLU A 163 8.49 -0.34 3.52
C GLU A 163 7.33 -0.40 2.53
N ARG A 164 7.11 0.66 1.74
CA ARG A 164 6.09 0.68 0.67
C ARG A 164 6.37 -0.34 -0.44
N LYS A 165 7.61 -0.78 -0.63
CA LYS A 165 7.96 -1.84 -1.60
C LYS A 165 7.52 -3.24 -1.18
N ILE A 166 7.34 -3.46 0.12
CA ILE A 166 6.84 -4.71 0.69
C ILE A 166 5.44 -4.50 1.28
N ALA A 167 4.71 -3.49 0.82
CA ALA A 167 3.41 -3.15 1.36
C ALA A 167 2.43 -4.34 1.27
N PRO A 168 1.66 -4.61 2.34
CA PRO A 168 0.69 -5.71 2.35
C PRO A 168 -0.43 -5.41 1.34
N PRO A 169 -0.84 -6.39 0.51
CA PRO A 169 -2.00 -6.20 -0.35
C PRO A 169 -3.28 -6.14 0.49
N LEU A 170 -4.30 -5.43 0.01
CA LEU A 170 -5.60 -5.35 0.67
C LEU A 170 -6.72 -5.79 -0.27
N ILE A 171 -7.62 -6.61 0.25
CA ILE A 171 -8.89 -6.99 -0.37
C ILE A 171 -10.00 -6.36 0.47
N VAL A 172 -10.88 -5.60 -0.15
CA VAL A 172 -11.93 -4.85 0.54
C VAL A 172 -13.31 -5.24 0.01
N ASP A 173 -14.11 -5.87 0.85
CA ASP A 173 -15.54 -6.06 0.59
C ASP A 173 -16.29 -4.73 0.82
N VAL A 174 -16.92 -4.19 -0.22
CA VAL A 174 -17.57 -2.87 -0.18
C VAL A 174 -18.92 -2.88 -0.90
N ASP A 175 -19.91 -2.16 -0.36
CA ASP A 175 -21.15 -1.90 -1.09
C ASP A 175 -20.91 -0.86 -2.20
N GLY A 176 -21.45 -1.07 -3.39
CA GLY A 176 -21.28 -0.17 -4.53
C GLY A 176 -21.79 1.26 -4.28
N ARG A 177 -22.71 1.45 -3.33
CA ARG A 177 -23.19 2.77 -2.89
C ARG A 177 -22.20 3.49 -1.97
N GLU A 178 -21.29 2.77 -1.35
CA GLU A 178 -20.26 3.31 -0.46
C GLU A 178 -18.90 3.42 -1.14
N LEU A 179 -18.83 3.03 -2.41
CA LEU A 179 -17.62 3.01 -3.22
C LEU A 179 -17.15 4.43 -3.60
N GLN A 180 -16.48 5.09 -2.67
CA GLN A 180 -15.82 6.38 -2.87
C GLN A 180 -14.32 6.19 -3.14
N ALA A 181 -14.00 5.56 -4.27
CA ALA A 181 -12.65 5.10 -4.56
C ALA A 181 -11.61 6.22 -4.73
N ALA A 182 -12.03 7.45 -5.08
CA ALA A 182 -11.11 8.58 -5.29
C ALA A 182 -10.21 8.87 -4.06
N GLY A 183 -10.72 8.64 -2.85
CA GLY A 183 -9.95 8.81 -1.60
C GLY A 183 -8.81 7.81 -1.42
N LEU A 184 -8.73 6.76 -2.25
CA LEU A 184 -7.68 5.75 -2.15
C LEU A 184 -6.38 6.14 -2.85
N ALA A 185 -6.36 7.23 -3.62
CA ALA A 185 -5.19 7.68 -4.37
C ALA A 185 -3.94 7.86 -3.50
N GLU A 186 -4.11 8.31 -2.24
CA GLU A 186 -3.00 8.53 -1.31
C GLU A 186 -2.27 7.24 -0.88
N PHE A 187 -2.91 6.07 -1.06
CA PHE A 187 -2.33 4.77 -0.72
C PHE A 187 -1.65 4.09 -1.91
N LEU A 188 -1.81 4.60 -3.13
CA LEU A 188 -1.30 3.97 -4.35
C LEU A 188 0.16 4.38 -4.61
N ASP A 189 1.05 3.95 -3.72
CA ASP A 189 2.50 4.18 -3.81
C ASP A 189 3.30 2.90 -3.53
N GLY A 190 4.55 2.85 -4.00
CA GLY A 190 5.45 1.71 -3.89
C GLY A 190 4.92 0.48 -4.61
N CYS A 191 4.61 -0.57 -3.85
CA CYS A 191 4.04 -1.82 -4.37
C CYS A 191 2.62 -2.08 -3.81
N GLN A 192 1.95 -1.07 -3.24
CA GLN A 192 0.63 -1.25 -2.64
C GLN A 192 -0.38 -1.79 -3.67
N LYS A 193 -1.09 -2.85 -3.27
CA LYS A 193 -2.17 -3.46 -4.07
C LYS A 193 -3.48 -3.32 -3.31
N ILE A 194 -4.53 -2.86 -3.98
CA ILE A 194 -5.88 -2.80 -3.40
C ILE A 194 -6.86 -3.47 -4.38
N VAL A 195 -7.63 -4.44 -3.92
CA VAL A 195 -8.72 -5.06 -4.68
C VAL A 195 -10.03 -4.80 -3.97
N LEU A 196 -10.99 -4.23 -4.69
CA LEU A 196 -12.33 -3.92 -4.19
C LEU A 196 -13.30 -4.97 -4.71
N LEU A 197 -13.97 -5.68 -3.80
CA LEU A 197 -15.03 -6.62 -4.10
C LEU A 197 -16.36 -5.89 -3.93
N VAL A 198 -16.92 -5.42 -5.05
CA VAL A 198 -18.09 -4.54 -5.04
C VAL A 198 -19.37 -5.37 -5.02
N ARG A 199 -20.22 -5.10 -4.03
CA ARG A 199 -21.56 -5.68 -3.89
C ARG A 199 -22.62 -4.71 -4.39
N GLY A 200 -23.66 -5.23 -5.03
CA GLY A 200 -24.80 -4.42 -5.47
C GLY A 200 -24.45 -3.42 -6.58
N ASP A 201 -25.30 -2.41 -6.72
CA ASP A 201 -25.16 -1.36 -7.74
C ASP A 201 -24.05 -0.38 -7.36
N ALA A 202 -23.21 -0.03 -8.33
CA ALA A 202 -22.14 0.94 -8.17
C ALA A 202 -22.26 2.06 -9.21
N ALA A 203 -21.57 3.18 -8.96
CA ALA A 203 -21.31 4.15 -10.02
C ALA A 203 -20.66 3.44 -11.23
N PRO A 204 -20.83 3.94 -12.46
CA PRO A 204 -20.39 3.21 -13.64
C PRO A 204 -18.88 3.22 -13.84
N ALA A 205 -18.14 4.24 -13.35
CA ALA A 205 -16.69 4.31 -13.50
C ALA A 205 -15.96 4.77 -12.21
N PRO A 206 -16.15 4.10 -11.05
CA PRO A 206 -15.65 4.53 -9.75
C PRO A 206 -14.13 4.68 -9.70
N LEU A 207 -13.38 3.87 -10.47
CA LEU A 207 -11.92 3.94 -10.48
C LEU A 207 -11.34 4.95 -11.47
N LEU A 208 -12.17 5.64 -12.28
CA LEU A 208 -11.70 6.55 -13.32
C LEU A 208 -10.74 7.61 -12.79
N ARG A 209 -11.02 8.17 -11.62
CA ARG A 209 -10.22 9.25 -11.01
C ARG A 209 -8.87 8.76 -10.44
N LEU A 210 -8.64 7.45 -10.44
CA LEU A 210 -7.38 6.84 -10.02
C LEU A 210 -6.46 6.51 -11.19
N ILE A 211 -6.86 6.85 -12.42
CA ILE A 211 -5.97 6.77 -13.59
C ILE A 211 -4.89 7.85 -13.45
N THR A 212 -3.77 7.46 -12.86
CA THR A 212 -2.60 8.31 -12.66
C THR A 212 -1.35 7.62 -13.21
N PRO A 213 -0.29 8.38 -13.56
CA PRO A 213 0.96 7.81 -14.03
C PRO A 213 1.52 6.76 -13.04
N GLY A 214 1.99 5.63 -13.57
CA GLY A 214 2.62 4.57 -12.78
C GLY A 214 1.68 3.65 -11.99
N VAL A 215 0.37 3.92 -11.97
CA VAL A 215 -0.63 3.08 -11.27
C VAL A 215 -1.36 2.20 -12.27
N LEU A 216 -1.39 0.88 -12.03
CA LEU A 216 -2.27 -0.01 -12.77
C LEU A 216 -3.69 0.05 -12.20
N VAL A 217 -4.69 0.36 -13.04
CA VAL A 217 -6.10 0.46 -12.64
C VAL A 217 -6.91 -0.54 -13.45
N LEU A 218 -7.67 -1.40 -12.77
CA LEU A 218 -8.51 -2.41 -13.40
C LEU A 218 -9.94 -2.34 -12.85
N GLN A 219 -10.92 -2.23 -13.73
CA GLN A 219 -12.33 -2.35 -13.38
C GLN A 219 -12.95 -3.41 -14.30
N SER A 220 -13.42 -4.53 -13.73
CA SER A 220 -13.98 -5.62 -14.52
C SER A 220 -15.02 -6.42 -13.72
N ALA A 221 -15.94 -7.08 -14.40
CA ALA A 221 -16.81 -8.08 -13.79
C ALA A 221 -16.17 -9.48 -13.73
N ASP A 222 -15.09 -9.70 -14.51
CA ASP A 222 -14.39 -10.99 -14.60
C ASP A 222 -13.21 -11.05 -13.62
N ALA A 223 -13.31 -11.96 -12.66
CA ALA A 223 -12.28 -12.20 -11.65
C ALA A 223 -10.94 -12.70 -12.22
N SER A 224 -10.93 -13.32 -13.41
CA SER A 224 -9.70 -13.80 -14.05
C SER A 224 -8.71 -12.66 -14.36
N THR A 225 -9.24 -11.45 -14.56
CA THR A 225 -8.45 -10.26 -14.89
C THR A 225 -7.59 -9.78 -13.73
N LEU A 226 -7.92 -10.15 -12.47
CA LEU A 226 -7.20 -9.75 -11.27
C LEU A 226 -5.75 -10.24 -11.25
N GLN A 227 -5.42 -11.35 -11.95
CA GLN A 227 -4.06 -11.84 -12.04
C GLN A 227 -3.06 -10.80 -12.57
N ARG A 228 -3.53 -9.80 -13.33
CA ARG A 228 -2.71 -8.69 -13.82
C ARG A 228 -2.16 -7.83 -12.67
N LEU A 229 -2.93 -7.64 -11.59
CA LEU A 229 -2.52 -6.82 -10.45
C LEU A 229 -1.36 -7.43 -9.69
N GLY A 230 -1.42 -8.75 -9.44
CA GLY A 230 -0.37 -9.48 -8.73
C GLY A 230 0.94 -9.52 -9.50
N LYS A 231 0.88 -9.55 -10.84
CA LYS A 231 2.07 -9.58 -11.72
C LYS A 231 2.70 -8.19 -11.91
N PHE A 232 1.90 -7.13 -11.79
CA PHE A 232 2.38 -5.77 -12.02
C PHE A 232 3.40 -5.33 -10.97
N GLN A 233 4.51 -4.74 -11.40
CA GLN A 233 5.55 -4.21 -10.52
C GLN A 233 5.29 -2.73 -10.28
N GLY A 234 4.63 -2.40 -9.17
CA GLY A 234 4.22 -1.03 -8.82
C GLY A 234 2.87 -0.98 -8.11
N PRO A 235 2.34 0.22 -7.82
CA PRO A 235 1.04 0.37 -7.18
C PRO A 235 -0.08 -0.06 -8.13
N ALA A 236 -1.06 -0.79 -7.61
CA ALA A 236 -2.21 -1.21 -8.42
C ALA A 236 -3.51 -1.20 -7.63
N ILE A 237 -4.60 -0.85 -8.32
CA ILE A 237 -5.95 -0.95 -7.79
C ILE A 237 -6.86 -1.67 -8.78
N GLY A 238 -7.71 -2.55 -8.24
CA GLY A 238 -8.65 -3.35 -9.00
C GLY A 238 -10.02 -3.30 -8.35
N ALA A 239 -11.09 -3.35 -9.14
CA ALA A 239 -12.44 -3.53 -8.63
C ALA A 239 -13.18 -4.61 -9.43
N LEU A 240 -13.73 -5.59 -8.71
CA LEU A 240 -14.74 -6.50 -9.24
C LEU A 240 -16.11 -5.85 -9.11
N VAL A 241 -16.58 -5.30 -10.22
CA VAL A 241 -17.82 -4.50 -10.32
C VAL A 241 -18.96 -5.31 -10.94
N PRO A 242 -20.23 -4.90 -10.77
CA PRO A 242 -21.33 -5.47 -11.55
C PRO A 242 -21.12 -5.24 -13.05
N GLU A 243 -21.71 -6.09 -13.89
CA GLU A 243 -21.64 -5.99 -15.37
C GLU A 243 -22.24 -4.70 -15.92
N THR A 244 -23.07 -4.03 -15.11
CA THR A 244 -23.68 -2.73 -15.44
C THR A 244 -22.67 -1.57 -15.38
N ALA A 245 -21.51 -1.76 -14.75
CA ALA A 245 -20.45 -0.77 -14.69
C ALA A 245 -19.52 -0.88 -15.91
N ALA A 246 -18.82 0.22 -16.23
CA ALA A 246 -17.82 0.23 -17.28
C ALA A 246 -16.68 -0.75 -16.94
N GLN A 247 -16.13 -1.42 -17.95
CA GLN A 247 -15.02 -2.34 -17.76
C GLN A 247 -13.82 -1.85 -18.55
N PHE A 248 -12.72 -1.56 -17.86
CA PHE A 248 -11.53 -0.97 -18.46
C PHE A 248 -10.26 -1.37 -17.70
N LEU A 249 -9.14 -1.26 -18.40
CA LEU A 249 -7.79 -1.46 -17.89
C LEU A 249 -6.93 -0.27 -18.26
N HIS A 250 -6.35 0.38 -17.26
CA HIS A 250 -5.21 1.28 -17.43
C HIS A 250 -3.93 0.53 -17.03
N ASP A 251 -3.09 0.25 -18.00
CA ASP A 251 -1.76 -0.33 -17.82
C ASP A 251 -0.67 0.71 -18.14
N PRO A 252 0.03 1.24 -17.12
CA PRO A 252 0.98 2.32 -17.29
C PRO A 252 2.20 1.92 -18.14
N VAL A 253 2.49 0.62 -18.31
CA VAL A 253 3.63 0.14 -19.11
C VAL A 253 3.27 -0.23 -20.55
N SER A 254 1.98 -0.19 -20.92
CA SER A 254 1.50 -0.62 -22.25
C SER A 254 1.79 0.38 -23.38
N GLY A 255 2.29 1.59 -23.09
CA GLY A 255 2.60 2.59 -24.12
C GLY A 255 3.17 3.90 -23.56
N ALA A 256 3.45 4.86 -24.45
CA ALA A 256 3.91 6.20 -24.09
C ALA A 256 2.74 7.15 -23.82
N GLU A 257 1.67 6.99 -24.60
CA GLU A 257 0.49 7.85 -24.56
C GLU A 257 -0.65 7.22 -23.75
N LEU A 258 -1.55 8.05 -23.22
CA LEU A 258 -2.65 7.57 -22.37
C LEU A 258 -3.60 6.62 -23.09
N TRP A 259 -3.97 6.90 -24.34
CA TRP A 259 -4.86 6.05 -25.14
C TRP A 259 -4.24 4.67 -25.49
N GLN A 260 -2.92 4.52 -25.39
CA GLN A 260 -2.23 3.22 -25.53
C GLN A 260 -2.26 2.42 -24.22
N ARG A 261 -2.27 3.14 -23.09
CA ARG A 261 -2.26 2.61 -21.73
C ARG A 261 -3.67 2.26 -21.25
N LEU A 262 -4.70 2.97 -21.70
CA LEU A 262 -6.09 2.75 -21.35
C LEU A 262 -6.81 1.92 -22.43
N ARG A 263 -7.44 0.82 -22.02
CA ARG A 263 -8.23 -0.06 -22.88
C ARG A 263 -9.60 -0.31 -22.29
N LEU A 264 -10.63 -0.16 -23.10
CA LEU A 264 -11.98 -0.60 -22.77
C LEU A 264 -12.05 -2.12 -22.96
N LEU A 265 -12.46 -2.84 -21.93
CA LEU A 265 -12.62 -4.30 -21.97
C LEU A 265 -14.00 -4.69 -22.55
N GLN A 266 -14.97 -3.81 -22.38
CA GLN A 266 -16.32 -3.92 -22.91
C GLN A 266 -16.78 -2.55 -23.42
N PRO A 267 -17.80 -2.50 -24.30
CA PRO A 267 -18.44 -1.23 -24.66
C PRO A 267 -18.92 -0.46 -23.42
N ILE A 268 -18.82 0.87 -23.46
CA ILE A 268 -19.24 1.71 -22.35
C ILE A 268 -20.75 1.56 -22.15
N PRO A 269 -21.22 1.23 -20.92
CA PRO A 269 -22.64 1.08 -20.65
C PRO A 269 -23.34 2.44 -20.68
N ALA A 270 -24.66 2.42 -20.91
CA ALA A 270 -25.47 3.63 -20.76
C ALA A 270 -25.43 4.12 -19.30
N ALA A 271 -25.33 5.44 -19.11
CA ALA A 271 -25.40 6.02 -17.78
C ALA A 271 -26.73 5.67 -17.10
N PRO A 272 -26.72 5.17 -15.87
CA PRO A 272 -27.95 4.85 -15.18
C PRO A 272 -28.73 6.14 -14.89
N PRO A 273 -30.07 6.09 -14.92
CA PRO A 273 -30.90 7.30 -14.80
C PRO A 273 -30.97 7.84 -13.36
N ARG A 274 -30.45 7.10 -12.38
CA ARG A 274 -30.54 7.43 -10.95
C ARG A 274 -29.16 7.66 -10.36
N ALA A 275 -29.11 8.52 -9.34
CA ALA A 275 -27.91 8.71 -8.54
C ALA A 275 -27.55 7.42 -7.78
N ILE A 276 -26.27 7.08 -7.73
CA ILE A 276 -25.74 5.92 -7.02
C ILE A 276 -24.55 6.41 -6.19
N GLY A 277 -24.52 6.05 -4.90
CA GLY A 277 -23.41 6.34 -4.00
C GLY A 277 -23.02 7.82 -3.87
N GLY A 278 -24.03 8.71 -3.83
CA GLY A 278 -23.81 10.16 -3.75
C GLY A 278 -23.38 10.81 -5.06
N VAL A 279 -23.20 10.04 -6.14
CA VAL A 279 -22.85 10.55 -7.47
C VAL A 279 -24.12 10.80 -8.28
N SER A 280 -24.33 12.04 -8.70
CA SER A 280 -25.50 12.41 -9.52
C SER A 280 -25.48 11.72 -10.89
N ALA A 281 -26.65 11.50 -11.51
CA ALA A 281 -26.73 10.90 -12.85
C ALA A 281 -25.96 11.71 -13.91
N ALA A 282 -25.95 13.05 -13.80
CA ALA A 282 -25.17 13.91 -14.68
C ALA A 282 -23.66 13.70 -14.52
N GLN A 283 -23.19 13.57 -13.28
CA GLN A 283 -21.79 13.27 -13.01
C GLN A 283 -21.39 11.87 -13.51
N GLN A 284 -22.24 10.87 -13.31
CA GLN A 284 -22.01 9.52 -13.84
C GLN A 284 -21.89 9.52 -15.37
N ALA A 285 -22.74 10.30 -16.06
CA ALA A 285 -22.66 10.46 -17.51
C ALA A 285 -21.42 11.22 -17.97
N GLU A 286 -20.93 12.19 -17.19
CA GLU A 286 -19.66 12.89 -17.47
C GLU A 286 -18.46 11.96 -17.28
N GLU A 287 -18.42 11.17 -16.20
CA GLU A 287 -17.36 10.19 -15.97
C GLU A 287 -17.25 9.17 -17.11
N LEU A 288 -18.39 8.68 -17.62
CA LEU A 288 -18.40 7.79 -18.78
C LEU A 288 -17.91 8.47 -20.06
N ARG A 289 -18.30 9.73 -20.30
CA ARG A 289 -17.79 10.52 -21.44
C ARG A 289 -16.29 10.79 -21.33
N GLN A 290 -15.80 11.08 -20.13
CA GLN A 290 -14.38 11.24 -19.87
C GLN A 290 -13.63 9.94 -20.14
N LEU A 291 -14.12 8.80 -19.65
CA LEU A 291 -13.52 7.49 -19.91
C LEU A 291 -13.40 7.21 -21.41
N GLU A 292 -14.46 7.49 -22.17
CA GLU A 292 -14.48 7.34 -23.63
C GLU A 292 -13.48 8.27 -24.33
N ALA A 293 -13.36 9.52 -23.86
CA ALA A 293 -12.43 10.49 -24.42
C ALA A 293 -10.97 10.07 -24.18
N LEU A 294 -10.65 9.56 -22.99
CA LEU A 294 -9.29 9.11 -22.65
C LEU A 294 -8.87 7.85 -23.42
N ALA A 295 -9.83 7.00 -23.79
CA ALA A 295 -9.56 5.76 -24.52
C ALA A 295 -9.46 5.97 -26.05
N ARG A 296 -9.90 7.11 -26.58
CA ARG A 296 -9.89 7.39 -28.02
C ARG A 296 -8.51 7.76 -28.53
N THR A 297 -8.18 7.29 -29.72
CA THR A 297 -6.95 7.73 -30.40
C THR A 297 -7.12 9.17 -30.92
N PRO A 298 -6.04 9.99 -30.98
CA PRO A 298 -6.13 11.34 -31.54
C PRO A 298 -6.64 11.38 -32.98
N ALA A 299 -6.35 10.35 -33.78
CA ALA A 299 -6.82 10.24 -35.16
C ALA A 299 -8.35 10.02 -35.25
N GLU A 300 -8.96 9.36 -34.26
CA GLU A 300 -10.41 9.20 -34.15
C GLU A 300 -11.08 10.44 -33.52
N ALA A 301 -10.33 11.24 -32.77
CA ALA A 301 -10.82 12.49 -32.17
C ALA A 301 -10.99 13.61 -33.21
N THR A 302 -10.15 13.62 -34.25
CA THR A 302 -10.38 14.38 -35.48
C THR A 302 -11.30 13.57 -36.40
N GLY A 303 -12.61 13.78 -36.31
CA GLY A 303 -13.59 13.15 -37.21
C GLY A 303 -13.24 13.34 -38.69
N PRO A 304 -13.88 12.60 -39.62
CA PRO A 304 -13.63 12.74 -41.06
C PRO A 304 -13.72 14.23 -41.44
N PRO A 305 -12.75 14.77 -42.19
CA PRO A 305 -12.79 16.16 -42.59
C PRO A 305 -14.13 16.40 -43.31
N ALA A 306 -14.83 17.47 -42.92
CA ALA A 306 -16.01 17.89 -43.63
C ALA A 306 -15.68 17.96 -45.14
N PRO A 307 -16.49 17.35 -46.03
CA PRO A 307 -16.21 17.35 -47.45
C PRO A 307 -16.22 18.81 -47.93
N GLY A 308 -15.03 19.37 -48.20
CA GLY A 308 -14.86 20.75 -48.63
C GLY A 308 -13.68 21.52 -48.03
N ALA A 309 -12.97 21.00 -47.02
CA ALA A 309 -11.75 21.66 -46.54
C ALA A 309 -10.56 21.33 -47.46
N ALA A 310 -10.25 22.27 -48.37
CA ALA A 310 -9.07 22.22 -49.21
C ALA A 310 -7.80 22.04 -48.37
N ALA A 311 -6.92 21.15 -48.83
CA ALA A 311 -5.64 20.86 -48.22
C ALA A 311 -4.68 22.04 -48.40
N ASP A 312 -4.63 22.94 -47.42
CA ASP A 312 -3.46 23.77 -47.20
C ASP A 312 -2.48 22.99 -46.32
N GLY A 313 -1.49 22.39 -46.99
CA GLY A 313 -0.37 21.72 -46.36
C GLY A 313 0.47 22.72 -45.56
N VAL A 314 0.27 22.73 -44.24
CA VAL A 314 1.30 23.15 -43.30
C VAL A 314 1.66 21.93 -42.48
N ALA A 315 2.85 21.39 -42.74
CA ALA A 315 3.46 20.39 -41.89
C ALA A 315 3.45 20.93 -40.45
N ALA A 316 2.65 20.32 -39.58
CA ALA A 316 2.66 20.59 -38.16
C ALA A 316 4.04 20.15 -37.63
N ALA A 317 4.98 21.08 -37.59
CA ALA A 317 6.20 20.95 -36.83
C ALA A 317 5.80 20.54 -35.41
N ALA A 318 6.35 19.43 -34.92
CA ALA A 318 6.14 18.93 -33.57
C ALA A 318 6.31 20.10 -32.60
N ALA A 319 5.20 20.55 -32.01
CA ALA A 319 5.22 21.63 -31.05
C ALA A 319 5.95 21.11 -29.83
N ASP A 320 7.23 21.49 -29.66
CA ASP A 320 8.06 21.16 -28.51
C ASP A 320 7.46 21.79 -27.24
N PRO A 321 6.72 21.02 -26.43
CA PRO A 321 6.05 21.55 -25.25
C PRO A 321 7.06 21.87 -24.15
N ALA A 322 8.20 21.16 -24.14
CA ALA A 322 9.30 21.39 -23.22
C ALA A 322 10.01 22.70 -23.54
N GLY A 323 10.21 23.02 -24.82
CA GLY A 323 10.72 24.32 -25.27
C GLY A 323 9.84 25.50 -24.87
N LYS A 324 8.50 25.33 -24.94
CA LYS A 324 7.56 26.37 -24.47
C LYS A 324 7.57 26.54 -22.94
N LEU A 325 7.67 25.44 -22.19
CA LEU A 325 7.79 25.50 -20.74
C LEU A 325 9.12 26.13 -20.30
N ALA A 326 10.22 25.79 -20.97
CA ALA A 326 11.53 26.38 -20.73
C ALA A 326 11.56 27.88 -21.05
N ALA A 327 10.95 28.29 -22.17
CA ALA A 327 10.84 29.71 -22.53
C ALA A 327 9.98 30.50 -21.53
N TRP A 328 8.90 29.90 -21.02
CA TRP A 328 8.06 30.53 -20.00
C TRP A 328 8.78 30.63 -18.65
N LEU A 329 9.48 29.59 -18.21
CA LEU A 329 10.27 29.61 -16.97
C LEU A 329 11.41 30.63 -17.02
N LEU A 330 12.05 30.80 -18.17
CA LEU A 330 13.10 31.81 -18.37
C LEU A 330 12.54 33.24 -18.40
N ALA A 331 11.31 33.43 -18.89
CA ALA A 331 10.62 34.71 -18.89
C ALA A 331 10.14 35.11 -17.47
N GLU A 332 9.70 34.14 -16.66
CA GLU A 332 9.23 34.37 -15.29
C GLU A 332 10.38 34.58 -14.28
N ALA A 333 11.57 34.06 -14.58
CA ALA A 333 12.71 34.08 -13.65
C ALA A 333 13.53 35.40 -13.64
N ASP A 334 13.25 36.36 -14.52
CA ASP A 334 13.98 37.63 -14.70
C ASP A 334 15.48 37.60 -14.33
N LEU A 335 16.20 36.63 -14.88
CA LEU A 335 17.66 36.48 -14.74
C LEU A 335 18.42 37.34 -15.78
N THR A 336 17.86 38.47 -16.21
CA THR A 336 18.53 39.40 -17.13
C THR A 336 19.35 40.49 -16.43
N GLY A 337 19.75 40.25 -15.17
CA GLY A 337 20.44 41.26 -14.35
C GLY A 337 21.49 40.76 -13.36
N VAL A 338 22.16 39.62 -13.58
CA VAL A 338 23.34 39.26 -12.77
C VAL A 338 24.47 38.76 -13.67
N GLY A 339 25.36 39.67 -14.05
CA GLY A 339 26.56 39.37 -14.82
C GLY A 339 27.30 40.61 -15.32
N GLU A 340 27.83 41.42 -14.40
CA GLU A 340 29.13 42.07 -14.57
C GLU A 340 30.12 41.42 -13.58
#